data_AF-A0A6C1KD96-F1
#
_entry.id   AF-A0A6C1KD96-F1
#
_cell.length_a   1.000
_cell.length_b   1.000
_cell.length_c   1.000
_cell.angle_alpha   90.00
_cell.angle_beta   90.00
_cell.angle_gamma   90.00
#
_symmetry.space_group_name_H-M   'P 1'
#
loop_
_entity.id
_entity.type
_entity.pdbx_description
1 polymer ?
#
loop_
_entity_poly.entity_id
_entity_poly.type
_entity_poly.pdbx_seq_one_letter_code
_entity_poly.pdbx_strand_id
1 'polypeptide(L)'
;MTNDSRVFRSVKLALGLGLALAATGCEALDKFNPFDQPKKPLSGTRQPVFPTGVPGVDYGTPLGQPSNANVSVDQLPPPPQGGQQQR
;
A
#
# COMPACT_ATOMS: atom_id res chain seq x y z
N MET A 1 35.41 -28.07 33.79
CA MET A 1 35.36 -26.98 32.78
C MET A 1 34.28 -27.29 31.74
N THR A 2 33.02 -26.91 31.96
CA THR A 2 31.92 -27.10 30.97
C THR A 2 30.87 -25.98 30.98
N ASN A 3 31.02 -24.97 31.83
CA ASN A 3 29.97 -23.95 32.04
C ASN A 3 29.99 -22.86 30.96
N ASP A 4 31.17 -22.51 30.44
CA ASP A 4 31.34 -21.42 29.49
C ASP A 4 30.62 -21.70 28.16
N SER A 5 30.66 -22.95 27.68
CA SER A 5 30.00 -23.35 26.42
C SER A 5 28.47 -23.27 26.49
N ARG A 6 27.87 -23.50 27.68
CA ARG A 6 26.42 -23.38 27.85
C ARG A 6 26.01 -21.91 27.86
N VAL A 7 26.75 -21.06 28.57
CA VAL A 7 26.49 -19.61 28.62
C VAL A 7 26.59 -18.97 27.24
N PHE A 8 27.64 -19.29 26.47
CA PHE A 8 27.79 -18.79 25.10
C PHE A 8 26.66 -19.25 24.16
N ARG A 9 26.12 -20.46 24.35
CA ARG A 9 24.96 -20.93 23.58
C ARG A 9 23.69 -20.18 23.97
N SER A 10 23.46 -19.95 25.26
CA SER A 10 22.31 -19.19 25.76
C SER A 10 22.33 -17.74 25.26
N VAL A 11 23.49 -17.09 25.27
CA VAL A 11 23.65 -15.71 24.77
C VAL A 11 23.35 -15.62 23.28
N LYS A 12 23.87 -16.56 22.47
CA LYS A 12 23.58 -16.61 21.03
C LYS A 12 22.10 -16.84 20.74
N LEU A 13 21.46 -17.71 21.53
CA LEU A 13 20.04 -18.02 21.37
C LEU A 13 19.15 -16.83 21.77
N ALA A 14 19.50 -16.13 22.86
CA ALA A 14 18.82 -14.91 23.27
C ALA A 14 18.98 -13.77 22.25
N LEU A 15 20.18 -13.60 21.70
CA LEU A 15 20.45 -12.61 20.65
C LEU A 15 19.65 -12.91 19.37
N GLY A 16 19.62 -14.19 18.95
CA GLY A 16 18.87 -14.63 17.78
C GLY A 16 17.35 -14.44 17.95
N LEU A 17 16.82 -14.77 19.13
CA LEU A 17 15.41 -14.52 19.44
C LEU A 17 15.10 -13.01 19.45
N GLY A 18 15.94 -12.20 20.09
CA GLY A 18 15.75 -10.75 20.14
C GLY A 18 15.73 -10.11 18.76
N LEU A 19 16.61 -10.54 17.85
CA LEU A 19 16.67 -10.03 16.49
C LEU A 19 15.42 -10.43 15.67
N ALA A 20 14.95 -11.66 15.84
CA ALA A 20 13.75 -12.15 15.16
C ALA A 20 12.48 -11.41 15.63
N LEU A 21 12.34 -11.17 16.93
CA LEU A 21 11.22 -10.41 17.49
C LEU A 21 11.25 -8.94 17.01
N ALA A 22 12.44 -8.32 16.97
CA ALA A 22 12.60 -6.97 16.46
C ALA A 22 12.23 -6.84 14.97
N ALA A 23 12.61 -7.82 14.14
CA ALA A 23 12.28 -7.83 12.71
C ALA A 23 10.76 -7.92 12.45
N THR A 24 10.03 -8.70 13.25
CA THR A 24 8.56 -8.78 13.17
C THR A 24 7.83 -7.57 13.79
N GLY A 25 8.54 -6.75 14.58
CA GLY A 25 8.00 -5.60 15.30
C GLY A 25 8.08 -4.27 14.56
N CYS A 26 8.71 -4.19 13.38
CA CYS A 26 8.82 -2.93 12.64
C CYS A 26 7.45 -2.33 12.26
N GLU A 27 6.45 -3.17 11.94
CA GLU A 27 5.07 -2.72 11.70
C GLU A 27 4.42 -2.10 12.96
N ALA A 28 4.86 -2.50 14.16
CA ALA A 28 4.36 -1.93 15.40
C ALA A 28 4.94 -0.53 15.69
N LEU A 29 6.11 -0.20 15.14
CA LEU A 29 6.71 1.14 15.25
C LEU A 29 6.01 2.15 14.34
N ASP A 30 5.57 1.74 13.14
CA ASP A 30 4.74 2.58 12.27
C ASP A 30 3.41 2.96 12.96
N LYS A 31 2.81 1.99 13.67
CA LYS A 31 1.61 2.18 14.49
C LYS A 31 1.84 2.99 15.77
N PHE A 32 3.09 3.13 16.22
CA PHE A 32 3.51 3.92 17.37
C PHE A 32 4.08 5.27 16.92
N ASN A 33 3.41 5.94 15.99
CA ASN A 33 3.74 7.32 15.68
C ASN A 33 2.98 8.24 16.65
N PRO A 34 3.66 8.88 17.63
CA PRO A 34 3.02 9.79 18.59
C PRO A 34 2.48 11.07 17.94
N PHE A 35 2.80 11.30 16.67
CA PHE A 35 2.28 12.40 15.86
C PHE A 35 1.18 11.96 14.88
N ASP A 36 0.79 10.69 14.88
CA ASP A 36 -0.30 10.21 14.03
C ASP A 36 -1.63 10.66 14.61
N GLN A 37 -2.10 11.82 14.15
CA GLN A 37 -3.41 12.29 14.54
C GLN A 37 -4.48 11.44 13.86
N PRO A 38 -5.47 10.91 14.60
CA PRO A 38 -6.55 10.16 14.00
C PRO A 38 -7.26 11.05 12.99
N LYS A 39 -7.18 10.67 11.71
CA LYS A 39 -7.84 11.39 10.62
C LYS A 39 -9.34 11.35 10.88
N LYS A 40 -9.91 12.48 11.31
CA LYS A 40 -11.35 12.62 11.53
C LYS A 40 -12.08 12.25 10.22
N PRO A 41 -12.98 11.25 10.23
CA PRO A 41 -13.81 10.99 9.06
C PRO A 41 -14.57 12.26 8.70
N LEU A 42 -14.50 12.67 7.43
CA LEU A 42 -15.29 13.81 6.97
C LEU A 42 -16.78 13.46 7.17
N SER A 43 -17.54 14.40 7.72
CA SER A 43 -18.98 14.27 7.86
C SER A 43 -19.65 14.28 6.49
N GLY A 44 -20.64 13.41 6.30
CA GLY A 44 -21.45 13.34 5.09
C GLY A 44 -21.16 12.10 4.24
N THR A 45 -22.12 11.74 3.39
CA THR A 45 -21.96 10.64 2.43
C THR A 45 -21.16 11.13 1.24
N ARG A 46 -20.09 10.41 0.87
CA ARG A 46 -19.38 10.65 -0.40
C ARG A 46 -20.33 10.32 -1.55
N GLN A 47 -20.76 11.34 -2.28
CA GLN A 47 -21.55 11.19 -3.49
C GLN A 47 -20.70 11.59 -4.70
N PRO A 48 -20.89 10.95 -5.87
CA PRO A 48 -20.21 11.38 -7.08
C PRO A 48 -20.64 12.81 -7.42
N VAL A 49 -19.65 13.68 -7.64
CA VAL A 49 -19.88 15.09 -8.03
C VAL A 49 -20.57 15.16 -9.40
N PHE A 50 -20.41 14.12 -10.22
CA PHE A 50 -20.99 14.00 -11.55
C PHE A 50 -21.70 12.65 -11.71
N PRO A 51 -22.98 12.54 -11.30
CA PRO A 51 -23.71 11.26 -11.30
C PRO A 51 -23.89 10.65 -12.69
N THR A 52 -23.96 11.48 -13.73
CA THR A 52 -24.18 11.07 -15.13
C THR A 52 -22.90 11.14 -15.98
N GLY A 53 -21.73 11.27 -15.35
CA GLY A 53 -20.46 11.51 -16.05
C GLY A 53 -20.06 12.98 -16.12
N VAL A 54 -18.77 13.22 -16.39
CA VAL A 54 -18.19 14.56 -16.40
C VAL A 54 -18.69 15.33 -17.64
N PRO A 55 -19.27 16.54 -17.50
CA PRO A 55 -19.69 17.35 -18.63
C PRO A 55 -18.54 17.58 -19.63
N GLY A 56 -18.78 17.29 -20.91
CA GLY A 56 -17.80 17.45 -21.99
C GLY A 56 -16.86 16.26 -22.19
N VAL A 57 -16.99 15.18 -21.41
CA VAL A 57 -16.30 13.92 -21.67
C VAL A 57 -17.23 12.98 -22.43
N ASP A 58 -16.86 12.64 -23.67
CA ASP A 58 -17.50 11.56 -24.41
C ASP A 58 -16.78 10.24 -24.12
N TYR A 59 -17.46 9.34 -23.41
CA TYR A 59 -16.95 8.00 -23.08
C TYR A 59 -17.07 7.00 -24.24
N GLY A 60 -17.73 7.38 -25.34
CA GLY A 60 -17.81 6.59 -26.57
C GLY A 60 -16.64 6.80 -27.53
N THR A 61 -15.83 7.84 -27.30
CA THR A 61 -14.66 8.14 -28.14
C THR A 61 -13.42 7.45 -27.56
N PRO A 62 -12.60 6.76 -28.39
CA PRO A 62 -11.31 6.24 -27.96
C PRO A 62 -10.43 7.33 -27.37
N LEU A 63 -9.72 7.02 -26.28
CA LEU A 63 -8.76 7.95 -25.71
C LEU A 63 -7.69 8.27 -26.76
N GLY A 64 -7.63 9.52 -27.18
CA GLY A 64 -6.61 10.00 -28.11
C GLY A 64 -5.23 9.79 -27.50
N GLN A 65 -4.34 9.15 -28.25
CA GLN A 65 -2.95 9.05 -27.82
C GLN A 65 -2.29 10.43 -27.88
N PRO A 66 -1.55 10.84 -26.83
CA PRO A 66 -0.79 12.08 -26.91
C PRO A 66 0.29 11.95 -27.99
N SER A 67 0.62 13.05 -28.68
CA SER A 67 1.52 13.04 -29.85
C SER A 67 2.93 12.55 -29.56
N ASN A 68 3.31 12.45 -28.28
CA ASN A 68 4.60 11.93 -27.81
C ASN A 68 4.52 10.49 -27.28
N ALA A 69 3.43 9.75 -27.52
CA ALA A 69 3.31 8.36 -27.09
C ALA A 69 4.27 7.45 -27.89
N ASN A 70 5.08 6.67 -27.18
CA ASN A 70 6.00 5.69 -27.77
C ASN A 70 5.34 4.33 -28.08
N VAL A 71 4.08 4.12 -27.68
CA VAL A 71 3.37 2.84 -27.81
C VAL A 71 1.95 3.11 -28.25
N SER A 72 1.43 2.34 -29.21
CA SER A 72 0.04 2.44 -29.68
C SER A 72 -0.95 1.86 -28.65
N VAL A 73 -2.06 2.56 -28.36
CA VAL A 73 -3.07 2.12 -27.38
C VAL A 73 -3.74 0.82 -27.81
N ASP A 74 -3.86 0.57 -29.12
CA ASP A 74 -4.40 -0.68 -29.67
C ASP A 74 -3.56 -1.93 -29.35
N GLN A 75 -2.30 -1.73 -28.95
CA GLN A 75 -1.36 -2.81 -28.69
C GLN A 75 -1.18 -3.09 -27.19
N LEU A 76 -1.83 -2.30 -26.32
CA LEU A 76 -1.85 -2.55 -24.89
C LEU A 76 -2.84 -3.66 -24.56
N PRO A 77 -2.50 -4.61 -23.67
CA PRO A 77 -3.47 -5.56 -23.17
C PRO A 77 -4.66 -4.81 -22.54
N PRO A 78 -5.90 -5.32 -22.70
CA PRO A 78 -7.08 -4.65 -22.19
C PRO A 78 -6.90 -4.38 -20.68
N PRO A 79 -7.24 -3.17 -20.21
CA PRO A 79 -7.12 -2.87 -18.79
C PRO A 79 -7.95 -3.86 -17.98
N PRO A 80 -7.46 -4.32 -16.81
CA PRO A 80 -8.21 -5.24 -15.98
C PRO A 80 -9.60 -4.67 -15.68
N GLN A 81 -10.62 -5.39 -16.11
CA GLN A 81 -12.02 -5.06 -15.87
C GLN A 81 -12.33 -5.41 -14.40
N GLY A 82 -12.11 -4.48 -13.48
CA GLY A 82 -12.58 -4.65 -12.10
C GLY A 82 -11.88 -3.75 -11.09
N GLY A 83 -12.67 -2.87 -10.45
CA GLY A 83 -12.24 -2.21 -9.20
C GLY A 83 -12.68 -0.77 -8.96
N GLN A 84 -13.87 -0.35 -9.42
CA GLN A 84 -14.56 0.71 -8.67
C GLN A 84 -14.90 0.15 -7.28
N GLN A 85 -14.63 0.93 -6.23
CA GLN A 85 -14.85 0.65 -4.80
C GLN A 85 -13.72 -0.13 -4.08
N GLN A 86 -12.70 0.60 -3.63
CA GLN A 86 -12.09 0.32 -2.33
C GLN A 86 -12.37 1.49 -1.39
N ARG A 87 -12.80 1.11 -0.19
CA ARG A 87 -13.37 1.90 0.90
C ARG A 87 -12.44 2.99 1.45
#